data_AF-A0A835ZBS8-F1
#
_entry.id   AF-A0A835ZBS8-F1
#
_cell.length_a   1.000
_cell.length_b   1.000
_cell.length_c   1.000
_cell.angle_alpha   90.00
_cell.angle_beta   90.00
_cell.angle_gamma   90.00
#
_symmetry.space_group_name_H-M   'P 1'
#
loop_
_entity.id
_entity.type
_entity.pdbx_description
1 polymer ?
#
loop_
_entity_poly.entity_id
_entity_poly.type
_entity_poly.pdbx_seq_one_letter_code
_entity_poly.pdbx_strand_id
1 'polypeptide(L)'
;MKAIAACLALLLAVSNAFTMTSFAGSQLQQRIAAARPSTLSMEVKIVVGDGESVESALTRFKRAVGRSGHMQELKYRRYFETTQERKKRKATLARKRARIARSKMRKFAADF
;
A
#
# COMPACT_ATOMS: atom_id res chain seq x y z
N MET A 1 55.09 -7.13 -36.07
CA MET A 1 54.43 -5.98 -35.42
C MET A 1 53.11 -6.29 -34.71
N LYS A 2 52.43 -7.43 -34.97
CA LYS A 2 51.14 -7.77 -34.32
C LYS A 2 51.26 -8.34 -32.89
N ALA A 3 52.40 -8.94 -32.52
CA ALA A 3 52.60 -9.56 -31.20
C ALA A 3 52.80 -8.55 -30.06
N ILE A 4 53.41 -7.39 -30.35
CA ILE A 4 53.66 -6.33 -29.35
C ILE A 4 52.34 -5.65 -28.94
N ALA A 5 51.42 -5.44 -29.89
CA ALA A 5 50.09 -4.88 -29.62
C ALA A 5 49.21 -5.78 -28.74
N ALA A 6 49.32 -7.11 -28.88
CA ALA A 6 48.57 -8.07 -28.06
C ALA A 6 49.06 -8.07 -26.59
N CYS A 7 50.38 -7.91 -26.37
CA CYS A 7 50.96 -7.87 -25.03
C CYS A 7 50.61 -6.56 -24.30
N LEU A 8 50.60 -5.43 -25.02
CA LEU A 8 50.20 -4.12 -24.48
C LEU A 8 48.70 -4.08 -24.12
N ALA A 9 47.85 -4.72 -24.92
CA ALA A 9 46.42 -4.87 -24.62
C ALA A 9 46.15 -5.75 -23.38
N LEU A 10 46.96 -6.80 -23.18
CA LEU A 10 46.82 -7.68 -22.01
C LEU A 10 47.28 -6.97 -20.73
N LEU A 11 48.33 -6.14 -20.79
CA LEU A 11 48.79 -5.35 -19.66
C LEU A 11 47.79 -4.25 -19.24
N LEU A 12 47.11 -3.60 -20.20
CA LEU A 12 46.06 -2.61 -19.91
C LEU A 12 44.77 -3.22 -19.36
N ALA A 13 44.47 -4.48 -19.70
CA ALA A 13 43.33 -5.20 -19.14
C ALA A 13 43.56 -5.61 -17.67
N VAL A 14 44.80 -5.91 -17.29
CA VAL A 14 45.16 -6.27 -15.91
C VAL A 14 45.15 -5.04 -14.98
N SER A 15 45.49 -3.85 -15.47
CA SER A 15 45.34 -2.60 -14.70
C SER A 15 43.88 -2.21 -14.43
N ASN A 16 42.98 -2.49 -15.37
CA ASN A 16 41.56 -2.14 -15.23
C ASN A 16 40.76 -3.11 -14.35
N ALA A 17 41.31 -4.29 -14.05
CA ALA A 17 40.73 -5.22 -13.06
C ALA A 17 41.16 -4.90 -11.62
N PHE A 18 42.23 -4.11 -11.44
CA PHE A 18 42.74 -3.72 -10.12
C PHE A 18 42.05 -2.47 -9.53
N THR A 19 41.35 -1.67 -10.36
CA THR A 19 40.51 -0.56 -9.88
C THR A 19 39.12 -1.00 -9.42
N MET A 20 38.83 -2.30 -9.40
CA MET A 20 37.50 -2.86 -9.07
C MET A 20 37.52 -3.84 -7.89
N THR A 21 38.45 -3.72 -6.95
CA THR A 21 38.39 -4.48 -5.67
C THR A 21 39.03 -3.71 -4.50
N SER A 22 38.71 -2.44 -4.32
CA SER A 22 38.89 -1.81 -3.00
C SER A 22 37.92 -0.65 -2.81
N PHE A 23 36.81 -0.96 -2.14
CA PHE A 23 36.24 -0.25 -1.01
C PHE A 23 34.75 -0.57 -0.93
N ALA A 24 34.48 -1.81 -0.52
CA ALA A 24 33.22 -2.17 0.09
C ALA A 24 33.07 -1.39 1.42
N GLY A 25 32.81 -0.09 1.34
CA GLY A 25 32.91 0.79 2.51
C GLY A 25 32.19 2.14 2.44
N SER A 26 31.35 2.42 1.44
CA SER A 26 30.63 3.71 1.40
C SER A 26 29.20 3.65 0.85
N GLN A 27 28.49 2.53 1.00
CA GLN A 27 27.06 2.46 0.67
C GLN A 27 26.18 1.96 1.84
N LEU A 28 26.57 2.33 3.06
CA LEU A 28 25.72 2.12 4.25
C LEU A 28 25.13 3.44 4.79
N GLN A 29 25.08 4.50 3.98
CA GLN A 29 24.49 5.78 4.37
C GLN A 29 23.37 6.28 3.42
N GLN A 30 22.72 5.37 2.68
CA GLN A 30 21.50 5.71 1.92
C GLN A 30 20.39 4.66 2.14
N ARG A 31 20.08 4.36 3.40
CA ARG A 31 18.88 3.57 3.75
C ARG A 31 17.95 4.25 4.76
N ILE A 32 18.25 5.49 5.17
CA ILE A 32 17.47 6.21 6.20
C ILE A 32 16.64 7.37 5.61
N ALA A 33 17.00 7.94 4.45
CA ALA A 33 16.29 9.10 3.90
C ALA A 33 14.93 8.80 3.23
N ALA A 34 14.64 7.55 2.91
CA ALA A 34 13.33 7.11 2.44
C ALA A 34 12.53 6.44 3.57
N ALA A 35 12.68 6.93 4.81
CA ALA A 35 11.73 6.66 5.88
C ALA A 35 10.35 7.14 5.43
N ARG A 36 9.62 6.26 4.74
CA ARG A 36 8.18 6.41 4.49
C ARG A 36 7.57 6.77 5.84
N PRO A 37 6.78 7.84 5.97
CA PRO A 37 6.05 8.07 7.21
C PRO A 37 5.23 6.81 7.48
N SER A 38 5.62 6.06 8.51
CA SER A 38 5.00 4.80 8.90
C SER A 38 3.68 5.02 9.63
N THR A 39 3.08 6.20 9.48
CA THR A 39 1.72 6.45 9.88
C THR A 39 0.83 5.88 8.77
N LEU A 40 0.39 4.63 8.93
CA LEU A 40 -0.88 4.19 8.34
C LEU A 40 -2.00 5.00 9.02
N SER A 41 -2.04 6.30 8.72
CA SER A 41 -3.07 7.22 9.14
C SER A 41 -4.33 6.81 8.42
N MET A 42 -5.31 6.40 9.21
CA MET A 42 -6.68 6.15 8.81
C MET A 42 -7.28 7.48 8.31
N GLU A 43 -6.93 7.90 7.10
CA GLU A 43 -7.34 9.16 6.47
C GLU A 43 -8.36 8.93 5.35
N VAL A 44 -9.36 9.80 5.29
CA VAL A 44 -10.35 9.84 4.21
C VAL A 44 -10.26 11.19 3.54
N LYS A 45 -9.73 11.22 2.31
CA LYS A 45 -9.58 12.44 1.50
C LYS A 45 -10.49 12.39 0.28
N ILE A 46 -11.10 13.53 -0.06
CA ILE A 46 -11.83 13.73 -1.31
C ILE A 46 -11.33 15.01 -1.96
N VAL A 47 -11.04 14.92 -3.25
CA VAL A 47 -10.75 16.08 -4.09
C VAL A 47 -12.07 16.58 -4.68
N VAL A 48 -12.36 17.85 -4.45
CA VAL A 48 -13.55 18.54 -4.97
C VAL A 48 -13.24 19.02 -6.39
N GLY A 49 -14.19 18.88 -7.31
CA GLY A 49 -14.04 19.35 -8.69
C GLY A 49 -14.48 20.80 -8.84
N ASP A 50 -13.99 21.46 -9.89
CA ASP A 50 -14.36 22.85 -10.18
C ASP A 50 -15.86 22.95 -10.53
N GLY A 51 -16.58 23.83 -9.85
CA GLY A 51 -18.04 24.01 -10.02
C GLY A 51 -18.93 23.01 -9.26
N GLU A 52 -18.38 22.14 -8.42
CA GLU A 52 -19.20 21.25 -7.59
C GLU A 52 -19.84 22.01 -6.42
N SER A 53 -21.13 21.75 -6.15
CA SER A 53 -21.78 22.26 -4.95
C SER A 53 -21.19 21.62 -3.68
N VAL A 54 -21.05 22.43 -2.61
CA VAL A 54 -20.50 21.96 -1.33
C VAL A 54 -21.26 20.75 -0.78
N GLU A 55 -22.58 20.70 -0.96
CA GLU A 55 -23.43 19.59 -0.50
C GLU A 55 -23.12 18.27 -1.23
N SER A 56 -22.81 18.33 -2.52
CA SER A 56 -22.40 17.15 -3.30
C SER A 56 -21.08 16.60 -2.75
N ALA A 57 -20.09 17.48 -2.53
CA ALA A 57 -18.81 17.11 -1.97
C ALA A 57 -18.96 16.45 -0.57
N LEU A 58 -19.79 17.02 0.30
CA LEU A 58 -20.09 16.48 1.62
C LEU A 58 -20.76 15.10 1.56
N THR A 59 -21.66 14.90 0.59
CA THR A 59 -22.34 13.61 0.41
C THR A 59 -21.35 12.53 -0.03
N ARG A 60 -20.44 12.86 -0.96
CA ARG A 60 -19.34 11.95 -1.36
C ARG A 60 -18.43 11.65 -0.18
N PHE A 61 -18.15 12.64 0.67
CA PHE A 61 -17.35 12.48 1.89
C PHE A 61 -18.00 11.53 2.88
N LYS A 62 -19.28 11.73 3.20
CA LYS A 62 -20.04 10.81 4.06
C LYS A 62 -20.03 9.37 3.53
N ARG A 63 -20.17 9.18 2.21
CA ARG A 63 -20.05 7.85 1.58
C ARG A 63 -18.63 7.28 1.68
N ALA A 64 -17.59 8.08 1.52
CA ALA A 64 -16.20 7.65 1.66
C ALA A 64 -15.88 7.25 3.10
N VAL A 65 -16.31 8.04 4.10
CA VAL A 65 -16.18 7.71 5.54
C VAL A 65 -16.96 6.44 5.89
N GLY A 66 -18.15 6.25 5.33
CA GLY A 66 -18.92 5.01 5.51
C GLY A 66 -18.23 3.79 4.88
N ARG A 67 -17.57 3.96 3.74
CA ARG A 67 -16.83 2.88 3.04
C ARG A 67 -15.49 2.56 3.70
N SER A 68 -14.81 3.55 4.29
CA SER A 68 -13.48 3.38 4.87
C SER A 68 -13.47 2.46 6.10
N GLY A 69 -14.63 2.23 6.72
CA GLY A 69 -14.77 1.31 7.86
C GLY A 69 -14.16 1.84 9.16
N HIS A 70 -13.65 3.07 9.19
CA HIS A 70 -12.97 3.65 10.36
C HIS A 70 -13.88 3.69 11.59
N MET A 71 -15.12 4.12 11.42
CA MET A 71 -16.07 4.16 12.54
C MET A 71 -16.37 2.78 13.13
N GLN A 72 -16.35 1.76 12.29
CA GLN A 72 -16.58 0.38 12.72
C GLN A 72 -15.37 -0.16 13.48
N GLU A 73 -14.16 0.18 13.04
CA GLU A 73 -12.92 -0.15 13.75
C GLU A 73 -12.82 0.54 15.11
N LEU A 74 -13.13 1.83 15.19
CA LEU A 74 -13.18 2.57 16.45
C LEU A 74 -14.17 1.94 17.45
N LYS A 75 -15.33 1.49 16.96
CA LYS A 75 -16.31 0.78 17.81
C LYS A 75 -15.77 -0.54 18.34
N TYR A 76 -14.97 -1.24 17.55
CA TYR A 76 -14.38 -2.54 17.92
C TYR A 76 -13.17 -2.45 18.81
N ARG A 77 -12.47 -1.32 18.79
CA ARG A 77 -11.30 -1.03 19.63
C ARG A 77 -11.65 -0.31 20.93
N ARG A 78 -12.90 0.16 21.10
CA ARG A 78 -13.34 0.87 22.30
C ARG A 78 -13.15 0.06 23.59
N TYR A 79 -13.33 -1.25 23.53
CA TYR A 79 -13.18 -2.16 24.66
C TYR A 79 -12.30 -3.34 24.26
N PHE A 80 -11.67 -3.97 25.24
CA PHE A 80 -10.96 -5.23 25.02
C PHE A 80 -11.96 -6.30 24.59
N GLU A 81 -11.59 -7.07 23.58
CA GLU A 81 -12.38 -8.17 23.07
C GLU A 81 -11.56 -9.46 23.17
N THR A 82 -12.14 -10.47 23.80
CA THR A 82 -11.53 -11.80 23.92
C THR A 82 -11.40 -12.47 22.56
N THR A 83 -10.55 -13.49 22.46
CA THR A 83 -10.34 -14.24 21.21
C THR A 83 -11.63 -14.89 20.69
N GLN A 84 -12.50 -15.37 21.59
CA GLN A 84 -13.78 -15.97 21.24
C GLN A 84 -14.76 -14.95 20.69
N GLU A 85 -14.90 -13.79 21.36
CA GLU A 85 -15.76 -12.70 20.90
C GLU A 85 -15.29 -12.18 19.54
N ARG A 86 -13.98 -12.07 19.33
CA ARG A 86 -13.40 -11.70 18.03
C ARG A 86 -13.79 -12.67 16.92
N LYS A 87 -13.74 -13.97 17.19
CA LYS A 87 -14.18 -15.01 16.23
C LYS A 87 -15.69 -14.88 15.94
N LYS A 88 -16.52 -14.73 16.98
CA LYS A 88 -17.98 -14.54 16.85
C LYS A 88 -18.30 -13.29 16.02
N ARG A 89 -17.65 -12.16 16.29
CA ARG A 89 -17.81 -10.91 15.55
C ARG A 89 -17.46 -11.07 14.08
N LYS A 90 -16.30 -11.66 13.77
CA LYS A 90 -15.87 -11.92 12.38
C LYS A 90 -16.87 -12.80 11.63
N ALA A 91 -17.36 -13.87 12.27
CA ALA A 91 -18.35 -14.77 11.67
C ALA A 91 -19.68 -14.05 11.38
N THR A 92 -20.20 -13.26 12.33
CA THR A 92 -21.43 -12.49 12.15
C THR A 92 -21.31 -11.45 11.04
N LEU A 93 -20.16 -10.75 10.95
CA LEU A 93 -19.89 -9.79 9.87
C LEU A 93 -19.81 -10.47 8.51
N ALA A 94 -19.16 -11.63 8.41
CA ALA A 94 -19.09 -12.41 7.18
C ALA A 94 -20.48 -12.86 6.72
N ARG A 95 -21.29 -13.41 7.64
CA ARG A 95 -22.69 -13.80 7.36
C ARG A 95 -23.54 -12.60 6.89
N LYS A 96 -23.42 -11.44 7.55
CA LYS A 96 -24.13 -10.22 7.16
C LYS A 96 -23.71 -9.75 5.76
N ARG A 97 -22.42 -9.75 5.45
CA ARG A 97 -21.89 -9.38 4.12
C ARG A 97 -22.40 -10.33 3.03
N ALA A 98 -22.36 -11.65 3.27
CA ALA A 98 -22.89 -12.64 2.34
C ALA A 98 -24.39 -12.46 2.09
N ARG A 99 -25.18 -12.19 3.14
CA ARG A 99 -26.62 -11.90 3.00
C ARG A 99 -26.89 -10.67 2.12
N ILE A 100 -26.14 -9.58 2.33
CA ILE A 100 -26.27 -8.36 1.54
C ILE A 100 -25.86 -8.59 0.08
N ALA A 101 -24.76 -9.34 -0.16
CA ALA A 101 -24.32 -9.66 -1.52
C ALA A 101 -25.37 -10.49 -2.27
N ARG A 102 -25.94 -11.52 -1.62
CA ARG A 102 -27.03 -12.34 -2.19
C ARG A 102 -28.27 -11.50 -2.49
N SER A 103 -28.68 -10.62 -1.57
CA SER A 103 -29.84 -9.76 -1.83
C SER A 103 -29.62 -8.78 -2.96
N LYS A 104 -28.39 -8.27 -3.13
CA LYS A 104 -28.02 -7.41 -4.27
C LYS A 104 -28.08 -8.18 -5.59
N MET A 105 -27.52 -9.40 -5.62
CA MET A 105 -27.56 -10.26 -6.80
C MET A 105 -29.00 -10.60 -7.20
N ARG A 106 -29.86 -10.94 -6.23
CA ARG A 106 -31.28 -11.22 -6.48
C ARG A 106 -32.03 -10.03 -7.08
N LYS A 107 -31.74 -8.80 -6.63
CA LYS A 107 -32.35 -7.59 -7.19
C LYS A 107 -31.89 -7.36 -8.62
N PHE A 108 -30.57 -7.38 -8.85
CA PHE A 108 -30.00 -7.24 -10.19
C PHE A 108 -30.56 -8.25 -11.18
N ALA A 109 -30.70 -9.52 -10.78
CA ALA A 109 -31.27 -10.57 -11.61
C ALA A 109 -32.79 -10.46 -11.83
N ALA A 110 -33.50 -9.63 -11.04
CA ALA A 110 -34.93 -9.37 -11.19
C ALA A 110 -35.22 -8.07 -11.96
N ASP A 111 -34.20 -7.25 -12.21
CA ASP A 111 -34.30 -5.98 -12.94
C ASP A 111 -34.09 -6.16 -14.47
N PHE A 112 -33.93 -7.40 -14.95
CA PHE A 112 -33.75 -7.80 -16.35
C PHE A 112 -34.84 -8.80 -16.74
#